data_AF-A0A933E6Z6-F1
#
_entry.id   AF-A0A933E6Z6-F1
#
_cell.length_a   1.000
_cell.length_b   1.000
_cell.length_c   1.000
_cell.angle_alpha   90.00
_cell.angle_beta   90.00
_cell.angle_gamma   90.00
#
_symmetry.space_group_name_H-M   'P 1'
#
loop_
_entity.id
_entity.type
_entity.pdbx_description
1 polymer ?
#
loop_
_entity_poly.entity_id
_entity_poly.type
_entity_poly.pdbx_seq_one_letter_code
_entity_poly.pdbx_strand_id
1 'polypeptide(L)'
;MDTLDRKKLDPITMGLGPRHWGNSLRLSDHSSMSSHSWRSGDGVNWRLEVLPSASLKALNFLATQKWLKQTAWYLAGGTAMALQVGHRSSVDLDFFSPKKFDHGKLVANFPKKYWKTSMLREGTVYGALHKAKVSFIYYPFFVPQKPLHPYGTVKVLDEADVAVMKIVAISQRGRKRDFVDLYWHCRNREPLTDVVKRLPKQYPNVSHNYHHVLKSLTYFSDADVDPMPEIYFPANWEQIKAFFQIEAPKALTEFLGLQ
;
A
#
# COMPACT_ATOMS: atom_id res chain seq x y z
N MET A 1 -30.24 -59.71 14.35
CA MET A 1 -29.29 -60.01 15.44
C MET A 1 -28.13 -59.05 15.23
N ASP A 2 -28.22 -57.87 15.83
CA ASP A 2 -27.75 -57.60 17.21
C ASP A 2 -26.22 -57.48 17.20
N THR A 3 -25.57 -56.42 17.71
CA THR A 3 -25.97 -55.45 18.74
C THR A 3 -24.96 -54.28 18.76
N LEU A 4 -25.47 -53.08 19.10
CA LEU A 4 -24.92 -52.05 20.04
C LEU A 4 -23.48 -51.53 19.83
N ASP A 5 -23.16 -50.25 20.01
CA ASP A 5 -23.59 -49.40 21.13
C ASP A 5 -23.43 -47.88 20.85
N ARG A 6 -24.33 -47.10 21.45
CA ARG A 6 -24.39 -45.63 21.44
C ARG A 6 -23.92 -45.08 22.80
N LYS A 7 -23.06 -44.06 22.81
CA LYS A 7 -23.01 -43.03 23.89
C LYS A 7 -22.63 -41.69 23.24
N LYS A 8 -23.52 -40.70 23.05
CA LYS A 8 -24.09 -39.73 24.00
C LYS A 8 -23.05 -39.09 24.94
N LEU A 9 -22.74 -37.82 24.69
CA LEU A 9 -22.38 -36.82 25.70
C LEU A 9 -23.03 -35.48 25.31
N ASP A 10 -23.78 -34.93 26.26
CA ASP A 10 -24.52 -33.67 26.23
C ASP A 10 -23.85 -32.67 27.23
N PRO A 11 -24.28 -31.38 27.26
CA PRO A 11 -23.43 -30.22 27.51
C PRO A 11 -23.44 -29.70 28.96
N ILE A 12 -22.41 -28.93 29.36
CA ILE A 12 -22.45 -28.10 30.58
C ILE A 12 -21.84 -26.70 30.34
N THR A 13 -22.58 -25.75 30.90
CA THR A 13 -22.63 -24.28 30.87
C THR A 13 -21.65 -23.52 31.77
N MET A 14 -21.62 -22.19 31.58
CA MET A 14 -21.22 -21.08 32.49
C MET A 14 -19.70 -20.94 32.76
N GLY A 15 -19.05 -19.79 32.60
CA GLY A 15 -19.42 -18.41 32.89
C GLY A 15 -18.38 -17.86 33.90
N LEU A 16 -17.84 -16.65 33.69
CA LEU A 16 -17.35 -15.67 34.70
C LEU A 16 -16.36 -14.66 34.07
N GLY A 17 -16.57 -13.38 34.42
CA GLY A 17 -16.04 -12.19 33.77
C GLY A 17 -14.63 -11.71 34.18
N PRO A 18 -14.33 -10.41 33.99
CA PRO A 18 -12.97 -9.90 33.78
C PRO A 18 -12.23 -9.58 35.08
N ARG A 19 -10.92 -9.83 35.11
CA ARG A 19 -10.03 -9.34 36.17
C ARG A 19 -9.17 -8.18 35.69
N HIS A 20 -9.43 -7.01 36.26
CA HIS A 20 -8.49 -5.88 36.36
C HIS A 20 -7.31 -6.25 37.26
N TRP A 21 -6.09 -5.90 36.83
CA TRP A 21 -4.97 -5.63 37.73
C TRP A 21 -4.26 -4.37 37.25
N GLY A 22 -4.16 -3.41 38.16
CA GLY A 22 -3.44 -2.15 37.98
C GLY A 22 -2.02 -2.21 38.52
N ASN A 23 -1.19 -1.41 37.85
CA ASN A 23 -0.05 -0.63 38.31
C ASN A 23 1.25 -1.25 38.88
N SER A 24 2.31 -0.74 38.25
CA SER A 24 3.54 -0.17 38.82
C SER A 24 4.75 -1.08 38.92
N LEU A 25 5.67 -0.88 37.96
CA LEU A 25 7.11 -0.91 38.20
C LEU A 25 7.76 0.19 37.34
N ARG A 26 8.25 1.23 38.03
CA ARG A 26 9.17 2.23 37.47
C ARG A 26 10.52 1.53 37.24
N LEU A 27 11.03 1.60 36.03
CA LEU A 27 12.44 1.43 35.73
C LEU A 27 12.91 2.65 34.93
N SER A 28 14.04 3.17 35.37
CA SER A 28 14.67 4.45 35.07
C SER A 28 15.29 4.53 33.67
N ASP A 29 15.15 5.73 33.09
CA ASP A 29 16.09 6.46 32.24
C ASP A 29 16.95 5.69 31.23
N HIS A 30 16.43 5.57 30.01
CA HIS A 30 17.24 5.67 28.79
C HIS A 30 16.60 6.68 27.82
N SER A 31 17.48 7.46 27.19
CA SER A 31 17.25 8.70 26.47
C SER A 31 16.19 8.63 25.36
N SER A 32 15.29 9.61 25.38
CA SER A 32 14.20 9.82 24.44
C SER A 32 14.68 10.19 23.03
N MET A 33 14.39 9.33 22.04
CA MET A 33 14.02 9.80 20.70
C MET A 33 12.50 9.64 20.60
N SER A 34 11.77 10.73 20.85
CA SER A 34 10.32 10.74 20.76
C SER A 34 9.89 10.51 19.30
N SER A 35 9.18 9.41 19.09
CA SER A 35 8.36 9.15 17.91
C SER A 35 7.26 10.21 17.84
N HIS A 36 7.56 11.32 17.17
CA HIS A 36 6.56 12.34 16.87
C HIS A 36 5.57 11.73 15.87
N SER A 37 4.38 11.38 16.33
CA SER A 37 3.24 11.11 15.46
C SER A 37 2.88 12.43 14.77
N TRP A 38 3.17 12.51 13.47
CA TRP A 38 2.67 13.61 12.65
C TRP A 38 1.18 13.36 12.44
N ARG A 39 0.34 14.26 12.98
CA ARG A 39 -1.08 14.33 12.63
C ARG A 39 -1.24 15.42 11.59
N SER A 40 -1.67 15.06 10.41
CA SER A 40 -2.11 16.02 9.41
C SER A 40 -3.49 16.58 9.80
N GLY A 41 -3.85 17.76 9.30
CA GLY A 41 -5.12 18.43 9.61
C GLY A 41 -6.38 17.65 9.16
N ASP A 42 -6.20 16.55 8.43
CA ASP A 42 -7.23 15.62 7.97
C ASP A 42 -7.37 14.36 8.86
N GLY A 43 -6.62 14.27 9.97
CA GLY A 43 -6.75 13.21 10.97
C GLY A 43 -5.98 11.92 10.68
N VAL A 44 -5.19 11.85 9.60
CA VAL A 44 -4.34 10.67 9.32
C VAL A 44 -3.21 10.59 10.36
N ASN A 45 -3.02 9.40 10.92
CA ASN A 45 -1.90 9.08 11.81
C ASN A 45 -0.78 8.40 11.03
N TRP A 46 0.22 9.19 10.61
CA TRP A 46 1.30 8.71 9.75
C TRP A 46 2.22 7.70 10.46
N ARG A 47 2.36 6.52 9.87
CA ARG A 47 3.19 5.40 10.32
C ARG A 47 4.63 5.54 9.83
N LEU A 48 5.35 6.55 10.31
CA LEU A 48 6.69 6.88 9.82
C LEU A 48 7.74 5.80 10.15
N GLU A 49 7.46 4.95 11.14
CA GLU A 49 8.27 3.79 11.53
C GLU A 49 8.44 2.76 10.39
N VAL A 50 7.56 2.77 9.38
CA VAL A 50 7.68 1.88 8.22
C VAL A 50 8.77 2.31 7.23
N LEU A 51 9.33 3.51 7.39
CA LEU A 51 10.32 4.06 6.48
C LEU A 51 11.73 3.92 7.08
N PRO A 52 12.69 3.35 6.32
CA PRO A 52 14.09 3.47 6.66
C PRO A 52 14.54 4.94 6.75
N SER A 53 15.61 5.21 7.51
CA SER A 53 16.11 6.57 7.76
C SER A 53 16.31 7.40 6.49
N ALA A 54 16.81 6.79 5.40
CA ALA A 54 16.99 7.48 4.13
C ALA A 54 15.66 7.95 3.52
N SER A 55 14.66 7.07 3.48
CA SER A 55 13.34 7.34 2.91
C SER A 55 12.56 8.35 3.74
N LEU A 56 12.65 8.26 5.07
CA LEU A 56 12.07 9.27 5.97
C LEU A 56 12.70 10.65 5.78
N LYS A 57 14.04 10.72 5.66
CA LYS A 57 14.74 11.99 5.37
C LYS A 57 14.31 12.58 4.03
N ALA A 58 14.21 11.75 2.99
CA ALA A 58 13.75 12.18 1.67
C ALA A 58 12.30 12.68 1.71
N LEU A 59 11.39 11.94 2.36
CA LEU A 59 10.00 12.34 2.53
C LEU A 59 9.87 13.67 3.27
N ASN A 60 10.58 13.82 4.40
CA ASN A 60 10.57 15.07 5.18
C ASN A 60 11.15 16.25 4.38
N PHE A 61 12.21 16.03 3.61
CA PHE A 61 12.71 17.06 2.69
C PHE A 61 11.61 17.46 1.69
N LEU A 62 10.99 16.50 1.01
CA LEU A 62 9.93 16.73 0.02
C LEU A 62 8.70 17.43 0.61
N ALA A 63 8.35 17.12 1.87
CA ALA A 63 7.24 17.71 2.61
C ALA A 63 7.41 19.21 2.93
N THR A 64 8.60 19.77 2.71
CA THR A 64 8.87 21.21 2.88
C THR A 64 8.94 21.96 1.55
N GLN A 65 8.85 21.26 0.42
CA GLN A 65 9.08 21.84 -0.90
C GLN A 65 7.82 22.52 -1.46
N LYS A 66 7.85 23.86 -1.51
CA LYS A 66 6.72 24.67 -2.02
C LYS A 66 6.31 24.33 -3.45
N TRP A 67 7.26 23.98 -4.32
CA TRP A 67 6.98 23.62 -5.70
C TRP A 67 6.09 22.38 -5.81
N LEU A 68 6.20 21.40 -4.90
CA LEU A 68 5.32 20.23 -4.90
C LEU A 68 3.86 20.60 -4.64
N LYS A 69 3.61 21.53 -3.70
CA LYS A 69 2.25 21.98 -3.36
C LYS A 69 1.50 22.51 -4.59
N GLN A 70 2.20 23.21 -5.47
CA GLN A 70 1.66 23.87 -6.66
C GLN A 70 1.52 22.96 -7.89
N THR A 71 1.93 21.69 -7.78
CA THR A 71 1.89 20.73 -8.89
C THR A 71 0.80 19.67 -8.70
N ALA A 72 0.59 18.85 -9.73
CA ALA A 72 -0.32 17.70 -9.66
C ALA A 72 0.37 16.42 -9.14
N TRP A 73 1.59 16.53 -8.56
CA TRP A 73 2.30 15.39 -8.00
C TRP A 73 1.61 14.84 -6.75
N TYR A 74 1.48 13.52 -6.68
CA TYR A 74 1.05 12.81 -5.48
C TYR A 74 1.89 11.56 -5.27
N LEU A 75 2.23 11.27 -4.01
CA LEU A 75 2.88 10.03 -3.58
C LEU A 75 1.85 8.91 -3.63
N ALA A 76 2.16 7.82 -4.32
CA ALA A 76 1.30 6.64 -4.38
C ALA A 76 2.12 5.35 -4.19
N GLY A 77 1.57 4.23 -4.64
CA GLY A 77 2.23 2.94 -4.57
C GLY A 77 2.38 2.43 -3.14
N GLY A 78 3.34 1.52 -2.95
CA GLY A 78 3.49 0.79 -1.71
C GLY A 78 3.76 1.66 -0.48
N THR A 79 4.47 2.76 -0.66
CA THR A 79 4.82 3.65 0.45
C THR A 79 3.66 4.53 0.88
N ALA A 80 2.81 4.99 -0.04
CA ALA A 80 1.60 5.73 0.32
C ALA A 80 0.68 4.89 1.23
N MET A 81 0.46 3.62 0.88
CA MET A 81 -0.32 2.71 1.73
C MET A 81 0.37 2.42 3.06
N ALA A 82 1.66 2.04 3.03
CA ALA A 82 2.41 1.72 4.26
C ALA A 82 2.40 2.87 5.28
N LEU A 83 2.53 4.11 4.81
CA LEU A 83 2.45 5.32 5.64
C LEU A 83 1.11 5.51 6.33
N GLN A 84 0.01 5.05 5.73
CA GLN A 84 -1.34 5.20 6.29
C GLN A 84 -1.67 4.05 7.24
N VAL A 85 -1.25 2.83 6.92
CA VAL A 85 -1.76 1.63 7.60
C VAL A 85 -0.71 0.80 8.35
N GLY A 86 0.58 1.05 8.13
CA GLY A 86 1.64 0.47 8.96
C GLY A 86 1.85 -1.02 8.76
N HIS A 87 1.42 -1.60 7.64
CA HIS A 87 1.39 -3.06 7.45
C HIS A 87 2.72 -3.67 7.03
N ARG A 88 3.66 -2.89 6.50
CA ARG A 88 5.01 -3.37 6.13
C ARG A 88 6.01 -2.23 5.99
N SER A 89 7.29 -2.56 6.03
CA SER A 89 8.38 -1.66 5.64
C SER A 89 8.27 -1.26 4.17
N SER A 90 8.59 -0.01 3.84
CA SER A 90 8.60 0.49 2.45
C SER A 90 9.71 1.51 2.21
N VAL A 91 10.36 1.40 1.06
CA VAL A 91 11.65 2.08 0.81
C VAL A 91 11.62 3.10 -0.33
N ASP A 92 10.75 2.91 -1.32
CA ASP A 92 10.69 3.74 -2.54
C ASP A 92 9.69 4.89 -2.37
N LEU A 93 9.99 6.09 -2.85
CA LEU A 93 9.03 7.19 -2.93
C LEU A 93 8.60 7.41 -4.38
N ASP A 94 7.42 6.91 -4.75
CA ASP A 94 6.91 6.99 -6.11
C ASP A 94 5.86 8.11 -6.25
N PHE A 95 6.23 9.18 -6.93
CA PHE A 95 5.35 10.30 -7.24
C PHE A 95 4.76 10.16 -8.64
N PHE A 96 3.45 10.33 -8.73
CA PHE A 96 2.68 10.24 -9.97
C PHE A 96 2.01 11.57 -10.27
N SER A 97 1.80 11.86 -11.55
CA SER A 97 1.09 13.05 -12.01
C SER A 97 0.35 12.77 -13.31
N PRO A 98 -0.92 13.18 -13.47
CA PRO A 98 -1.64 13.09 -14.73
C PRO A 98 -1.20 14.15 -15.74
N LYS A 99 -0.26 15.04 -15.38
CA LYS A 99 0.26 16.10 -16.24
C LYS A 99 1.68 15.77 -16.69
N LYS A 100 1.95 15.97 -17.99
CA LYS A 100 3.32 15.96 -18.53
C LYS A 100 4.18 16.99 -17.81
N PHE A 101 5.47 16.72 -17.72
CA PHE A 101 6.43 17.57 -17.04
C PHE A 101 7.76 17.58 -17.78
N ASP A 102 8.53 18.64 -17.55
CA ASP A 102 9.88 18.78 -18.07
C ASP A 102 10.89 18.20 -17.08
N HIS A 103 11.73 17.27 -17.55
CA HIS A 103 12.71 16.59 -16.69
C HIS A 103 13.74 17.57 -16.11
N GLY A 104 14.21 18.53 -16.91
CA GLY A 104 15.20 19.52 -16.49
C GLY A 104 14.66 20.44 -15.40
N LYS A 105 13.45 20.96 -15.59
CA LYS A 105 12.74 21.78 -14.59
C LYS A 105 12.49 21.01 -13.31
N LEU A 106 12.09 19.74 -13.40
CA LEU A 106 11.90 18.90 -12.21
C LEU A 106 13.23 18.73 -11.46
N VAL A 107 14.27 18.26 -12.15
CA VAL A 107 15.58 17.98 -11.55
C VAL A 107 16.23 19.24 -10.96
N ALA A 108 16.00 20.40 -11.56
CA ALA A 108 16.51 21.69 -11.06
C ALA A 108 15.97 22.08 -9.68
N ASN A 109 14.85 21.50 -9.22
CA ASN A 109 14.34 21.74 -7.87
C ASN A 109 15.15 21.04 -6.77
N PHE A 110 16.04 20.11 -7.12
CA PHE A 110 16.77 19.33 -6.13
C PHE A 110 18.20 19.85 -5.90
N PRO A 111 18.64 19.94 -4.62
CA PRO A 111 20.03 20.23 -4.32
C PRO A 111 20.96 19.13 -4.85
N LYS A 112 21.95 19.51 -5.67
CA LYS A 112 22.93 18.56 -6.27
C LYS A 112 23.64 17.67 -5.23
N LYS A 113 23.82 18.16 -4.00
CA LYS A 113 24.43 17.39 -2.90
C LYS A 113 23.59 16.19 -2.45
N TYR A 114 22.26 16.28 -2.59
CA TYR A 114 21.33 15.29 -2.05
C TYR A 114 20.61 14.49 -3.12
N TRP A 115 20.59 14.98 -4.36
CA TRP A 115 19.94 14.31 -5.49
C TRP A 115 20.94 13.74 -6.48
N LYS A 116 20.70 12.49 -6.89
CA LYS A 116 21.39 11.84 -7.99
C LYS A 116 20.38 11.22 -8.95
N THR A 117 20.30 11.73 -10.17
CA THR A 117 19.51 11.11 -11.23
C THR A 117 20.12 9.76 -11.60
N SER A 118 19.31 8.71 -11.63
CA SER A 118 19.73 7.37 -12.08
C SER A 118 19.26 7.07 -13.49
N MET A 119 18.09 7.59 -13.89
CA MET A 119 17.54 7.35 -15.21
C MET A 119 16.53 8.45 -15.60
N LEU A 120 16.58 8.84 -16.87
CA LEU A 120 15.57 9.68 -17.51
C LEU A 120 14.96 8.88 -18.66
N ARG A 121 13.63 8.80 -18.72
CA ARG A 121 12.87 8.23 -19.83
C ARG A 121 11.71 9.16 -20.13
N GLU A 122 11.11 9.04 -21.32
CA GLU A 122 9.92 9.82 -21.63
C GLU A 122 8.86 9.71 -20.51
N GLY A 123 8.45 10.86 -19.99
CA GLY A 123 7.49 10.94 -18.89
C GLY A 123 7.96 10.36 -17.54
N THR A 124 9.23 9.98 -17.37
CA THR A 124 9.70 9.38 -16.10
C THR A 124 11.09 9.85 -15.70
N VAL A 125 11.25 10.21 -14.43
CA VAL A 125 12.55 10.48 -13.79
C VAL A 125 12.72 9.53 -12.62
N TYR A 126 13.82 8.78 -12.62
CA TYR A 126 14.29 8.03 -11.47
C TYR A 126 15.54 8.67 -10.91
N GLY A 127 15.63 8.71 -9.58
CA GLY A 127 16.82 9.15 -8.90
C GLY A 127 16.87 8.68 -7.46
N ALA A 128 17.86 9.19 -6.76
CA ALA A 128 18.01 9.02 -5.32
C ALA A 128 18.07 10.38 -4.65
N LEU A 129 17.19 10.61 -3.66
CA LEU A 129 17.21 11.76 -2.78
C LEU A 129 17.62 11.30 -1.38
N HIS A 130 18.67 11.87 -0.79
CA HIS A 130 19.20 11.40 0.50
C HIS A 130 19.44 9.87 0.53
N LYS A 131 19.86 9.30 -0.61
CA LYS A 131 20.04 7.85 -0.87
C LYS A 131 18.77 7.01 -0.92
N ALA A 132 17.58 7.58 -0.69
CA ALA A 132 16.31 6.90 -0.93
C ALA A 132 15.95 6.95 -2.40
N LYS A 133 15.42 5.85 -2.95
CA LYS A 133 14.90 5.83 -4.32
C LYS A 133 13.66 6.71 -4.41
N VAL A 134 13.65 7.61 -5.39
CA VAL A 134 12.52 8.49 -5.69
C VAL A 134 12.24 8.43 -7.18
N SER A 135 10.98 8.31 -7.54
CA SER A 135 10.52 8.37 -8.93
C SER A 135 9.47 9.45 -9.11
N PHE A 136 9.47 10.07 -10.29
CA PHE A 136 8.45 11.00 -10.76
C PHE A 136 7.96 10.51 -12.11
N ILE A 137 6.69 10.12 -12.17
CA ILE A 137 6.09 9.36 -13.26
C ILE A 137 4.87 10.09 -13.80
N TYR A 138 4.87 10.40 -15.09
CA TYR A 138 3.70 10.83 -15.82
C TYR A 138 2.74 9.65 -15.95
N TYR A 139 1.56 9.78 -15.37
CA TYR A 139 0.58 8.71 -15.21
C TYR A 139 -0.84 9.22 -15.46
N PRO A 140 -1.21 9.44 -16.73
CA PRO A 140 -2.50 10.01 -17.12
C PRO A 140 -3.67 9.00 -17.07
N PHE A 141 -3.38 7.73 -16.78
CA PHE A 141 -4.35 6.64 -16.91
C PHE A 141 -5.17 6.39 -15.66
N PHE A 142 -4.81 7.02 -14.53
CA PHE A 142 -5.45 6.81 -13.24
C PHE A 142 -6.15 8.07 -12.73
N VAL A 143 -7.35 7.89 -12.20
CA VAL A 143 -8.17 8.95 -11.61
C VAL A 143 -8.41 8.64 -10.13
N PRO A 144 -7.78 9.37 -9.18
CA PRO A 144 -8.11 9.29 -7.77
C PRO A 144 -9.60 9.56 -7.54
N GLN A 145 -10.25 8.77 -6.68
CA GLN A 145 -11.66 8.92 -6.29
C GLN A 145 -11.79 9.38 -4.84
N LYS A 146 -10.73 9.26 -4.05
CA LYS A 146 -10.64 9.74 -2.68
C LYS A 146 -9.82 11.03 -2.60
N PRO A 147 -10.07 11.89 -1.60
CA PRO A 147 -9.21 13.03 -1.33
C PRO A 147 -7.76 12.59 -1.11
N LEU A 148 -6.80 13.42 -1.55
CA LEU A 148 -5.40 13.20 -1.22
C LEU A 148 -5.11 13.72 0.19
N HIS A 149 -4.32 12.97 0.95
CA HIS A 149 -3.93 13.29 2.31
C HIS A 149 -2.65 14.15 2.33
N PRO A 150 -2.66 15.36 2.90
CA PRO A 150 -1.46 16.18 2.98
C PRO A 150 -0.48 15.68 4.06
N TYR A 151 0.76 15.42 3.66
CA TYR A 151 1.92 15.32 4.55
C TYR A 151 2.87 16.49 4.24
N GLY A 152 2.70 17.61 4.97
CA GLY A 152 3.32 18.88 4.60
C GLY A 152 2.89 19.33 3.20
N THR A 153 3.83 19.50 2.28
CA THR A 153 3.57 19.81 0.86
C THR A 153 3.36 18.58 -0.02
N VAL A 154 3.63 17.37 0.49
CA VAL A 154 3.39 16.11 -0.23
C VAL A 154 1.91 15.76 -0.15
N LYS A 155 1.31 15.42 -1.28
CA LYS A 155 -0.05 14.87 -1.36
C LYS A 155 0.08 13.36 -1.44
N VAL A 156 -0.55 12.62 -0.56
CA VAL A 156 -0.48 11.16 -0.49
C VAL A 156 -1.81 10.58 -0.96
N LEU A 157 -1.76 9.58 -1.84
CA LEU A 157 -2.94 8.88 -2.32
C LEU A 157 -3.54 8.01 -1.21
N ASP A 158 -4.85 8.12 -0.99
CA ASP A 158 -5.65 7.30 -0.06
C ASP A 158 -5.39 5.80 -0.29
N GLU A 159 -5.32 5.01 0.79
CA GLU A 159 -4.97 3.60 0.67
C GLU A 159 -5.96 2.79 -0.16
N ALA A 160 -7.25 3.17 -0.17
CA ALA A 160 -8.27 2.49 -0.97
C ALA A 160 -8.04 2.72 -2.46
N ASP A 161 -7.57 3.90 -2.85
CA ASP A 161 -7.19 4.20 -4.23
C ASP A 161 -5.89 3.49 -4.61
N VAL A 162 -4.93 3.38 -3.68
CA VAL A 162 -3.72 2.58 -3.88
C VAL A 162 -4.06 1.10 -4.11
N ALA A 163 -5.05 0.53 -3.41
CA ALA A 163 -5.47 -0.86 -3.60
C ALA A 163 -5.90 -1.15 -5.04
N VAL A 164 -6.58 -0.21 -5.70
CA VAL A 164 -6.96 -0.34 -7.11
C VAL A 164 -5.74 -0.27 -8.03
N MET A 165 -4.77 0.60 -7.72
CA MET A 165 -3.49 0.60 -8.43
C MET A 165 -2.74 -0.73 -8.29
N LYS A 166 -2.90 -1.46 -7.18
CA LYS A 166 -2.27 -2.78 -7.00
C LYS A 166 -2.78 -3.84 -7.94
N ILE A 167 -4.06 -3.82 -8.29
CA ILE A 167 -4.62 -4.75 -9.27
C ILE A 167 -3.89 -4.60 -10.62
N VAL A 168 -3.72 -3.36 -11.09
CA VAL A 168 -3.00 -3.08 -12.34
C VAL A 168 -1.50 -3.39 -12.21
N ALA A 169 -0.88 -3.04 -11.08
CA ALA A 169 0.54 -3.35 -10.84
C ALA A 169 0.81 -4.87 -10.85
N ILE A 170 -0.06 -5.67 -10.24
CA ILE A 170 0.05 -7.14 -10.29
C ILE A 170 0.02 -7.63 -11.73
N SER A 171 -0.92 -7.14 -12.55
CA SER A 171 -1.01 -7.54 -13.97
C SER A 171 0.20 -7.19 -14.82
N GLN A 172 0.99 -6.19 -14.42
CA GLN A 172 2.12 -5.70 -15.20
C GLN A 172 3.46 -6.31 -14.78
N ARG A 173 3.63 -6.62 -13.48
CA ARG A 173 4.94 -7.02 -12.94
C ARG A 173 4.92 -8.12 -11.88
N GLY A 174 3.74 -8.52 -11.39
CA GLY A 174 3.57 -9.64 -10.46
C GLY A 174 4.47 -9.62 -9.23
N ARG A 175 4.76 -8.46 -8.61
CA ARG A 175 5.69 -8.41 -7.45
C ARG A 175 5.02 -8.86 -6.16
N LYS A 176 5.73 -9.61 -5.32
CA LYS A 176 5.20 -10.18 -4.06
C LYS A 176 4.67 -9.09 -3.12
N ARG A 177 5.34 -7.93 -3.07
CA ARG A 177 4.88 -6.76 -2.29
C ARG A 177 3.54 -6.17 -2.76
N ASP A 178 3.20 -6.28 -4.04
CA ASP A 178 1.91 -5.79 -4.55
C ASP A 178 0.76 -6.70 -4.11
N PHE A 179 0.98 -8.01 -4.11
CA PHE A 179 0.05 -8.99 -3.54
C PHE A 179 -0.12 -8.80 -2.04
N VAL A 180 0.97 -8.58 -1.29
CA VAL A 180 0.92 -8.28 0.16
C VAL A 180 0.06 -7.05 0.45
N ASP A 181 0.27 -5.97 -0.30
CA ASP A 181 -0.48 -4.71 -0.14
C ASP A 181 -1.98 -4.93 -0.40
N LEU A 182 -2.32 -5.56 -1.52
CA LEU A 182 -3.72 -5.82 -1.88
C LEU A 182 -4.38 -6.82 -0.92
N TYR A 183 -3.66 -7.87 -0.51
CA TYR A 183 -4.14 -8.83 0.50
C TYR A 183 -4.48 -8.12 1.81
N TRP A 184 -3.56 -7.29 2.31
CA TRP A 184 -3.79 -6.58 3.57
C TRP A 184 -5.01 -5.66 3.46
N HIS A 185 -5.13 -4.90 2.37
CA HIS A 185 -6.29 -4.05 2.14
C HIS A 185 -7.58 -4.86 2.12
N CYS A 186 -7.61 -5.96 1.37
CA CYS A 186 -8.82 -6.75 1.22
C CYS A 186 -9.26 -7.45 2.52
N ARG A 187 -8.31 -7.80 3.39
CA ARG A 187 -8.61 -8.44 4.68
C ARG A 187 -9.08 -7.47 5.75
N ASN A 188 -8.72 -6.20 5.65
CA ASN A 188 -8.93 -5.22 6.73
C ASN A 188 -9.86 -4.06 6.37
N ARG A 189 -10.13 -3.82 5.08
CA ARG A 189 -10.87 -2.63 4.61
C ARG A 189 -12.14 -2.98 3.84
N GLU A 190 -12.02 -3.70 2.73
CA GLU A 190 -13.15 -4.05 1.86
C GLU A 190 -12.87 -5.32 1.05
N PRO A 191 -13.88 -6.09 0.61
CA PRO A 191 -13.66 -7.28 -0.21
C PRO A 191 -12.97 -7.00 -1.55
N LEU A 192 -12.25 -7.99 -2.11
CA LEU A 192 -11.59 -7.86 -3.41
C LEU A 192 -12.58 -7.53 -4.54
N THR A 193 -13.79 -8.05 -4.48
CA THR A 193 -14.89 -7.76 -5.42
C THR A 193 -15.18 -6.25 -5.50
N ASP A 194 -15.19 -5.56 -4.36
CA ASP A 194 -15.47 -4.13 -4.30
C ASP A 194 -14.28 -3.27 -4.78
N VAL A 195 -13.04 -3.69 -4.49
CA VAL A 195 -11.84 -3.06 -5.08
C VAL A 195 -11.89 -3.16 -6.61
N VAL A 196 -12.23 -4.34 -7.14
CA VAL A 196 -12.32 -4.61 -8.58
C VAL A 196 -13.41 -3.78 -9.26
N LYS A 197 -14.59 -3.61 -8.63
CA LYS A 197 -15.68 -2.76 -9.16
C LYS A 197 -15.28 -1.30 -9.35
N ARG A 198 -14.24 -0.81 -8.66
CA ARG A 198 -13.76 0.56 -8.82
C ARG A 198 -12.83 0.75 -10.02
N LEU A 199 -12.32 -0.33 -10.64
CA LEU A 199 -11.42 -0.27 -11.80
C LEU A 199 -11.96 0.60 -12.95
N PRO A 200 -13.22 0.51 -13.41
CA PRO A 200 -13.71 1.30 -14.54
C PRO A 200 -13.69 2.80 -14.29
N LYS A 201 -13.99 3.22 -13.05
CA LYS A 201 -13.98 4.64 -12.69
C LYS A 201 -12.57 5.19 -12.54
N GLN A 202 -11.64 4.36 -12.05
CA GLN A 202 -10.26 4.78 -11.76
C GLN A 202 -9.32 4.59 -12.94
N TYR A 203 -9.63 3.69 -13.85
CA TYR A 203 -8.89 3.42 -15.09
C TYR A 203 -9.84 3.42 -16.31
N PRO A 204 -10.52 4.56 -16.60
CA PRO A 204 -11.57 4.63 -17.62
C PRO A 204 -11.07 4.34 -19.04
N ASN A 205 -9.79 4.58 -19.30
CA ASN A 205 -9.17 4.40 -20.61
C ASN A 205 -8.50 3.03 -20.80
N VAL A 206 -8.64 2.12 -19.82
CA VAL A 206 -7.99 0.78 -19.83
C VAL A 206 -9.04 -0.34 -19.95
N SER A 207 -10.27 0.00 -20.36
CA SER A 207 -11.47 -0.84 -20.26
C SER A 207 -11.40 -2.19 -20.96
N HIS A 208 -10.53 -2.36 -21.96
CA HIS A 208 -10.48 -3.56 -22.79
C HIS A 208 -9.68 -4.72 -22.20
N ASN A 209 -9.08 -4.58 -21.01
CA ASN A 209 -8.14 -5.59 -20.48
C ASN A 209 -8.49 -6.16 -19.09
N TYR A 210 -9.68 -5.88 -18.54
CA TYR A 210 -10.00 -6.29 -17.17
C TYR A 210 -9.96 -7.80 -16.96
N HIS A 211 -10.40 -8.61 -17.92
CA HIS A 211 -10.32 -10.07 -17.81
C HIS A 211 -8.87 -10.57 -17.62
N HIS A 212 -7.91 -10.06 -18.39
CA HIS A 212 -6.49 -10.41 -18.23
C HIS A 212 -5.94 -9.90 -16.89
N VAL A 213 -6.27 -8.65 -16.54
CA VAL A 213 -5.85 -8.03 -15.28
C VAL A 213 -6.32 -8.86 -14.08
N LEU A 214 -7.57 -9.31 -14.08
CA LEU A 214 -8.11 -10.11 -12.98
C LEU A 214 -7.57 -11.54 -12.98
N LYS A 215 -7.31 -12.16 -14.14
CA LYS A 215 -6.60 -13.45 -14.21
C LYS A 215 -5.19 -13.39 -13.64
N SER A 216 -4.51 -12.25 -13.76
CA SER A 216 -3.16 -12.09 -13.20
C SER A 216 -3.12 -12.18 -11.67
N LEU A 217 -4.24 -11.97 -10.98
CA LEU A 217 -4.32 -12.08 -9.52
C LEU A 217 -4.08 -13.51 -9.02
N THR A 218 -4.18 -14.52 -9.89
CA THR A 218 -3.86 -15.92 -9.58
C THR A 218 -2.55 -16.39 -10.22
N TYR A 219 -1.78 -15.50 -10.83
CA TYR A 219 -0.51 -15.80 -11.49
C TYR A 219 0.67 -15.36 -10.61
N PHE A 220 1.41 -16.33 -10.06
CA PHE A 220 2.39 -16.08 -9.00
C PHE A 220 3.85 -16.27 -9.42
N SER A 221 4.16 -16.68 -10.66
CA SER A 221 5.53 -17.08 -11.03
C SER A 221 6.57 -15.99 -10.77
N ASP A 222 6.24 -14.74 -11.12
CA ASP A 222 7.11 -13.59 -10.89
C ASP A 222 7.22 -13.25 -9.40
N ALA A 223 6.13 -13.43 -8.66
CA ALA A 223 6.06 -13.17 -7.22
C ALA A 223 6.82 -14.24 -6.43
N ASP A 224 6.78 -15.50 -6.85
CA ASP A 224 7.38 -16.63 -6.14
C ASP A 224 8.89 -16.41 -5.94
N VAL A 225 9.58 -15.87 -6.96
CA VAL A 225 11.02 -15.53 -6.92
C VAL A 225 11.33 -14.14 -6.34
N ASP A 226 10.32 -13.28 -6.15
CA ASP A 226 10.48 -11.94 -5.57
C ASP A 226 10.60 -12.06 -4.03
N PRO A 227 11.52 -11.35 -3.35
CA PRO A 227 11.68 -11.48 -1.91
C PRO A 227 10.41 -11.04 -1.16
N MET A 228 10.09 -11.74 -0.06
CA MET A 228 8.99 -11.33 0.82
C MET A 228 9.35 -9.99 1.48
N PRO A 229 8.48 -8.97 1.44
CA PRO A 229 8.73 -7.75 2.20
C PRO A 229 8.66 -8.04 3.71
N GLU A 230 9.34 -7.22 4.50
CA GLU A 230 9.17 -7.21 5.95
C GLU A 230 7.77 -6.69 6.31
N ILE A 231 6.89 -7.58 6.76
CA ILE A 231 5.50 -7.27 7.11
C ILE A 231 5.30 -7.21 8.64
N TYR A 232 4.29 -6.46 9.07
CA TYR A 232 3.97 -6.22 10.48
C TYR A 232 2.60 -6.78 10.88
N PHE A 233 2.15 -7.83 10.19
CA PHE A 233 0.91 -8.55 10.45
C PHE A 233 1.10 -10.06 10.22
N PRO A 234 0.28 -10.93 10.84
CA PRO A 234 0.46 -12.37 10.75
C PRO A 234 -0.02 -12.91 9.39
N ALA A 235 0.90 -13.01 8.43
CA ALA A 235 0.68 -13.68 7.15
C ALA A 235 1.96 -14.29 6.60
N ASN A 236 1.82 -15.31 5.76
CA ASN A 236 2.91 -15.83 4.95
C ASN A 236 2.49 -15.90 3.47
N TRP A 237 3.45 -16.18 2.60
CA TRP A 237 3.21 -16.16 1.15
C TRP A 237 2.15 -17.18 0.70
N GLU A 238 2.13 -18.38 1.27
CA GLU A 238 1.14 -19.41 0.93
C GLU A 238 -0.29 -18.99 1.33
N GLN A 239 -0.46 -18.35 2.48
CA GLN A 239 -1.75 -17.79 2.90
C GLN A 239 -2.23 -16.69 1.95
N ILE A 240 -1.32 -15.85 1.45
CA ILE A 240 -1.65 -14.80 0.49
C ILE A 240 -2.06 -15.41 -0.85
N LYS A 241 -1.33 -16.41 -1.35
CA LYS A 241 -1.72 -17.13 -2.59
C LYS A 241 -3.08 -17.79 -2.46
N ALA A 242 -3.31 -18.51 -1.35
CA ALA A 242 -4.60 -19.17 -1.09
C ALA A 242 -5.76 -18.18 -1.08
N PHE A 243 -5.57 -16.99 -0.49
CA PHE A 243 -6.56 -15.92 -0.54
C PHE A 243 -6.90 -15.52 -1.98
N PHE A 244 -5.92 -15.23 -2.82
CA PHE A 244 -6.19 -14.80 -4.20
C PHE A 244 -6.75 -15.93 -5.07
N GLN A 245 -6.33 -17.18 -4.86
CA GLN A 245 -6.91 -18.34 -5.54
C GLN A 245 -8.41 -18.52 -5.26
N ILE A 246 -8.87 -18.10 -4.07
CA ILE A 246 -10.28 -18.17 -3.68
C ILE A 246 -11.05 -16.90 -4.10
N GLU A 247 -10.50 -15.71 -3.87
CA GLU A 247 -11.22 -14.45 -4.02
C GLU A 247 -11.18 -13.90 -5.46
N ALA A 248 -10.10 -14.11 -6.20
CA ALA A 248 -10.00 -13.58 -7.57
C ALA A 248 -11.02 -14.21 -8.54
N PRO A 249 -11.32 -15.53 -8.51
CA PRO A 249 -12.39 -16.10 -9.34
C PRO A 249 -13.77 -15.54 -9.02
N LYS A 250 -14.08 -15.27 -7.74
CA LYS A 250 -15.32 -14.62 -7.31
C LYS A 250 -15.40 -13.20 -7.87
N ALA A 251 -14.34 -12.42 -7.68
CA ALA A 251 -14.24 -11.06 -8.18
C ALA A 251 -14.35 -11.00 -9.72
N LEU A 252 -13.75 -11.94 -10.44
CA LEU A 252 -13.86 -12.04 -11.90
C LEU A 252 -15.30 -12.34 -12.33
N THR A 253 -15.94 -13.33 -11.70
CA THR A 253 -17.32 -13.74 -12.04
C THR A 253 -18.30 -12.60 -11.81
N GLU A 254 -18.21 -11.95 -10.65
CA GLU A 254 -19.08 -10.82 -10.32
C GLU A 254 -18.80 -9.63 -11.24
N PHE A 255 -17.54 -9.31 -11.52
CA PHE A 255 -17.18 -8.19 -12.38
C PHE A 255 -17.65 -8.38 -13.83
N LEU A 256 -17.52 -9.59 -14.40
CA LEU A 256 -18.01 -9.88 -15.75
C LEU A 256 -19.53 -9.94 -15.84
N GLY A 257 -20.22 -10.32 -14.75
CA GLY A 257 -21.68 -10.28 -14.67
C GLY A 257 -22.26 -8.88 -14.43
N LEU A 258 -21.41 -7.89 -14.14
CA LEU A 258 -21.77 -6.47 -13.96
C LEU A 258 -21.51 -5.62 -15.22
N GLN A 259 -20.98 -6.21 -16.30
CA GLN A 259 -20.81 -5.56 -17.60
C GLN A 259 -21.99 -5.89 -18.51
#